data_AF-A0A6G2DHG6-F1
#
_entry.id   AF-A0A6G2DHG6-F1
#
_cell.length_a   1.000
_cell.length_b   1.000
_cell.length_c   1.000
_cell.angle_alpha   90.00
_cell.angle_beta   90.00
_cell.angle_gamma   90.00
#
_symmetry.space_group_name_H-M   'P 1'
#
loop_
_entity.id
_entity.type
_entity.pdbx_description
1 polymer ?
#
loop_
_entity_poly.entity_id
_entity_poly.type
_entity_poly.pdbx_seq_one_letter_code
_entity_poly.pdbx_strand_id
1 'polypeptide(L)' 'ELEASANKVVFTGMIDQYFDYKHGELEYRSLRFEHEILDEENYQGNAVVNYTEREIPYTRIIEHKHFEYGMQPKTVIT' A
#
# COMPACT_ATOMS: atom_id res chain seq x y z
N GLU A 1 8.58 3.97 -25.90
CA GLU A 1 7.44 4.86 -26.24
C GLU A 1 7.65 6.32 -25.83
N LEU A 2 8.27 6.62 -24.69
CA LEU A 2 8.45 8.00 -24.19
C LEU A 2 9.70 8.75 -24.71
N GLU A 3 10.60 8.09 -25.43
CA GLU A 3 11.91 8.68 -25.80
C GLU A 3 11.83 9.86 -26.77
N ALA A 4 10.72 10.03 -27.50
CA ALA A 4 10.57 11.05 -28.54
C ALA A 4 9.72 12.27 -28.15
N SER A 5 9.17 12.33 -26.92
CA SER A 5 8.20 13.38 -26.54
C SER A 5 8.82 14.62 -25.86
N ALA A 6 10.08 14.56 -25.43
CA ALA A 6 10.74 15.66 -24.74
C ALA A 6 12.27 15.62 -24.88
N ASN A 7 12.93 16.78 -24.73
CA ASN A 7 14.39 16.89 -24.72
C ASN A 7 15.06 16.23 -23.50
N LYS A 8 14.31 16.02 -22.42
CA LYS A 8 14.78 15.39 -21.17
C LYS A 8 13.65 14.55 -20.58
N VAL A 9 14.04 13.46 -19.92
CA VAL A 9 13.12 12.57 -19.21
C VAL A 9 13.49 12.58 -17.73
N VAL A 10 12.49 12.74 -16.87
CA VAL A 10 12.59 12.45 -15.43
C VAL A 10 11.93 11.10 -15.22
N PHE A 11 12.72 10.08 -14.93
CA PHE A 11 12.24 8.71 -14.74
C PHE A 11 12.19 8.37 -13.25
N THR A 12 11.04 7.92 -12.77
CA THR A 12 10.80 7.58 -11.35
C THR A 12 10.36 6.13 -11.15
N GLY A 13 10.49 5.29 -12.19
CA GLY A 13 10.19 3.87 -12.12
C GLY A 13 11.37 3.05 -11.60
N MET A 14 11.26 1.74 -11.70
CA MET A 14 12.30 0.78 -11.33
C MET A 14 13.49 0.87 -12.29
N ILE A 15 14.69 1.16 -11.76
CA ILE A 15 15.90 1.40 -12.58
C ILE A 15 16.46 0.12 -13.22
N ASP A 16 16.34 -1.00 -12.54
CA ASP A 16 16.69 -2.33 -13.06
C ASP A 16 15.77 -2.70 -14.24
N GLN A 17 14.46 -2.50 -14.09
CA GLN A 17 13.50 -2.68 -15.19
C GLN A 17 13.79 -1.75 -16.37
N TYR A 18 14.14 -0.48 -16.10
CA TYR A 18 14.47 0.50 -17.15
C TYR A 18 15.63 0.02 -18.05
N PHE A 19 16.56 -0.75 -17.50
CA PHE A 19 17.68 -1.35 -18.24
C PHE A 19 17.47 -2.84 -18.52
N ASP A 20 16.22 -3.29 -18.67
CA ASP A 20 15.83 -4.66 -19.00
C ASP A 20 16.48 -5.72 -18.09
N TYR A 21 16.65 -5.40 -16.81
CA TYR A 21 17.28 -6.27 -15.81
C TYR A 21 18.66 -6.79 -16.24
N LYS A 22 19.41 -6.04 -17.06
CA LYS A 22 20.70 -6.48 -17.64
C LYS A 22 21.78 -6.86 -16.61
N HIS A 23 21.59 -6.49 -15.34
CA HIS A 23 22.48 -6.81 -14.22
C HIS A 23 21.79 -7.64 -13.13
N GLY A 24 20.65 -8.25 -13.45
CA GLY A 24 19.75 -8.91 -12.50
C GLY A 24 18.64 -7.99 -11.98
N GLU A 25 17.74 -8.58 -11.20
CA GLU A 25 16.64 -7.89 -10.51
C GLU A 25 17.12 -7.32 -9.17
N LEU A 26 16.70 -6.10 -8.84
CA LEU A 26 16.91 -5.53 -7.52
C LEU A 26 15.88 -6.08 -6.54
N GLU A 27 16.32 -6.49 -5.35
CA GLU A 27 15.42 -7.03 -4.32
C GLU A 27 14.58 -5.93 -3.65
N TYR A 28 13.26 -6.10 -3.68
CA TYR A 28 12.30 -5.25 -2.97
C TYR A 28 11.37 -6.10 -2.11
N ARG A 29 10.86 -5.50 -1.02
CA ARG A 29 9.73 -6.08 -0.28
C ARG A 29 8.43 -5.45 -0.78
N SER A 30 7.49 -6.30 -1.18
CA SER A 30 6.13 -5.89 -1.57
C SER A 30 5.15 -6.02 -0.39
N LEU A 31 3.92 -5.56 -0.59
CA LEU A 31 2.79 -5.73 0.32
C LEU A 31 1.58 -6.23 -0.47
N ARG A 32 0.74 -7.04 0.18
CA ARG A 32 -0.62 -7.36 -0.30
C ARG A 32 -1.61 -6.62 0.60
N PHE A 33 -2.67 -6.09 0.00
CA PHE A 33 -3.75 -5.40 0.69
C PHE A 33 -5.04 -6.21 0.49
N GLU A 34 -5.79 -6.43 1.57
CA GLU A 34 -7.09 -7.11 1.55
C GLU A 34 -8.13 -6.15 2.11
N HIS A 35 -9.10 -5.77 1.29
CA HIS A 35 -10.08 -4.74 1.67
C HIS A 35 -11.40 -5.37 2.11
N GLU A 36 -11.90 -4.94 3.27
CA GLU A 36 -13.22 -5.34 3.77
C GLU A 36 -14.06 -4.11 4.13
N ILE A 37 -15.36 -4.20 3.86
CA ILE A 37 -16.35 -3.21 4.29
C ILE A 37 -17.19 -3.87 5.38
N LEU A 38 -17.18 -3.30 6.57
CA LEU A 38 -17.89 -3.82 7.73
C LEU A 38 -19.11 -2.95 8.03
N ASP A 39 -20.24 -3.60 8.36
CA ASP A 39 -21.50 -2.93 8.70
C ASP A 39 -21.53 -2.47 10.16
N GLU A 40 -20.46 -1.78 10.57
CA GLU A 40 -20.28 -1.22 11.90
C GLU A 40 -19.54 0.13 11.83
N GLU A 41 -19.74 0.96 12.85
CA GLU A 41 -19.21 2.32 12.86
C GLU A 41 -17.71 2.36 13.17
N ASN A 42 -17.20 1.41 13.95
CA ASN A 42 -15.83 1.42 14.47
C ASN A 42 -15.33 0.00 14.74
N TYR A 43 -14.30 -0.44 14.02
CA TYR A 43 -13.73 -1.79 14.15
C TYR A 43 -12.64 -1.86 15.23
N GLN A 44 -11.66 -0.95 15.19
CA GLN A 44 -10.46 -1.00 16.05
C GLN A 44 -10.18 0.31 16.80
N GLY A 45 -10.88 1.39 16.49
CA GLY A 45 -10.83 2.67 17.22
C GLY A 45 -9.56 3.48 16.99
N ASN A 46 -8.75 3.10 16.01
CA ASN A 46 -7.53 3.78 15.64
C ASN A 46 -7.20 3.58 14.16
N ALA A 47 -6.49 4.53 13.54
CA ALA A 47 -6.19 4.46 12.11
C ALA A 47 -5.30 3.26 11.75
N VAL A 48 -4.37 2.88 12.64
CA VAL A 48 -3.45 1.75 12.41
C VAL A 48 -3.25 0.98 13.71
N VAL A 49 -3.43 -0.34 13.66
CA VAL A 49 -3.05 -1.26 14.74
C VAL A 49 -2.06 -2.28 14.18
N ASN A 50 -0.89 -2.39 14.81
CA ASN A 50 0.16 -3.33 14.41
C ASN A 50 -0.01 -4.66 15.15
N TYR A 51 0.22 -5.77 14.44
CA TYR A 51 0.26 -7.11 14.99
C TYR A 51 1.71 -7.60 14.93
N THR A 52 2.30 -7.88 16.08
CA THR A 52 3.75 -8.15 16.21
C THR A 52 4.05 -9.61 16.54
N GLU A 53 3.00 -10.39 16.77
CA GLU A 53 3.02 -11.81 17.02
C GLU A 53 3.36 -12.57 15.74
N ARG A 54 4.31 -13.51 15.83
CA ARG A 54 4.77 -14.31 14.69
C ARG A 54 3.67 -15.12 14.01
N GLU A 55 2.68 -15.58 14.79
CA GLU A 55 1.60 -16.45 14.32
C GLU A 55 0.50 -15.68 13.56
N ILE A 56 0.53 -14.34 13.59
CA ILE A 56 -0.43 -13.50 12.85
C ILE A 56 0.13 -13.24 11.44
N PRO A 57 -0.62 -13.58 10.36
CA PRO A 57 -0.08 -13.58 9.00
C PRO A 57 0.02 -12.19 8.35
N TYR A 58 -0.59 -11.17 8.97
CA TYR A 58 -0.57 -9.78 8.52
C TYR A 58 0.17 -8.88 9.53
N THR A 59 0.68 -7.75 9.06
CA THR A 59 1.51 -6.86 9.90
C THR A 59 0.71 -5.78 10.62
N ARG A 60 -0.44 -5.39 10.07
CA ARG A 60 -1.31 -4.35 10.61
C ARG A 60 -2.69 -4.39 9.97
N ILE A 61 -3.66 -3.80 10.64
CA ILE A 61 -4.95 -3.42 10.07
C ILE A 61 -5.05 -1.89 10.08
N ILE A 62 -5.54 -1.33 8.97
CA ILE A 62 -5.78 0.09 8.76
C ILE A 62 -7.27 0.34 8.71
N GLU A 63 -7.81 1.12 9.64
CA GLU A 63 -9.20 1.59 9.61
C GLU A 63 -9.24 3.04 9.08
N HIS A 64 -9.57 3.18 7.80
CA HIS A 64 -9.30 4.39 7.02
C HIS A 64 -10.01 5.65 7.55
N LYS A 65 -11.23 5.51 8.08
CA LYS A 65 -12.03 6.66 8.52
C LYS A 65 -11.36 7.47 9.63
N HIS A 66 -10.47 6.87 10.42
CA HIS A 66 -9.78 7.57 11.49
C HIS A 66 -8.70 8.55 11.01
N PHE A 67 -8.26 8.49 9.74
CA PHE A 67 -7.35 9.50 9.18
C PHE A 67 -8.04 10.85 8.95
N GLU A 68 -9.36 10.85 8.70
CA GLU A 68 -10.11 12.06 8.33
C GLU A 68 -11.35 12.29 9.22
N TYR A 69 -11.34 11.75 10.45
CA TYR A 69 -12.45 11.91 11.41
C TYR A 69 -13.82 11.51 10.83
N GLY A 70 -13.85 10.47 10.02
CA GLY A 70 -15.06 10.00 9.34
C GLY A 70 -16.12 9.47 10.32
N MET A 71 -17.37 9.88 10.10
CA MET A 71 -18.54 9.52 10.92
C MET A 71 -19.52 8.59 10.16
N GLN A 72 -19.04 7.90 9.12
CA GLN A 72 -19.88 7.01 8.32
C GLN A 72 -20.35 5.83 9.16
N PRO A 73 -21.59 5.32 8.96
CA PRO A 73 -22.12 4.21 9.75
C PRO A 73 -21.45 2.86 9.46
N LYS A 74 -20.70 2.76 8.35
CA LYS A 74 -19.90 1.59 7.97
C LYS A 74 -18.42 1.94 8.01
N THR A 75 -17.55 0.95 8.15
CA THR A 75 -16.11 1.15 8.15
C THR A 75 -15.41 0.34 7.06
N VAL A 76 -14.25 0.82 6.62
CA VAL A 76 -13.41 0.15 5.62
C VAL A 76 -12.08 -0.16 6.28
N ILE A 77 -11.68 -1.43 6.25
CA ILE A 77 -10.40 -1.89 6.76
C ILE A 77 -9.51 -2.44 5.65
N THR A 78 -8.19 -2.43 5.87
CA THR A 78 -7.17 -2.98 4.96
C THR A 78 -5.98 -3.54 5.70
#